data_AF-A0A435XSF3-F1
#
_entry.id   AF-A0A435XSF3-F1
#
_cell.length_a   1.000
_cell.length_b   1.000
_cell.length_c   1.000
_cell.angle_alpha   90.00
_cell.angle_beta   90.00
_cell.angle_gamma   90.00
#
_symmetry.space_group_name_H-M   'P 1'
#
loop_
_entity.id
_entity.type
_entity.pdbx_description
1 polymer ?
#
loop_
_entity_poly.entity_id
_entity_poly.type
_entity_poly.pdbx_seq_one_letter_code
_entity_poly.pdbx_strand_id
1 'polypeptide(L)' 'MSMGAEHQITAGFMPLFDSAVLVAASELGFAAREGIDLTLHRETSWANIRDRIAIGHFHL' A
#
# COMPACT_ATOMS: atom_id res chain seq x y z
N MET A 1 -3.77 -9.35 -24.34
CA MET A 1 -4.69 -9.54 -23.20
C MET A 1 -4.31 -8.49 -22.17
N SER A 2 -5.24 -7.61 -21.80
CA SER A 2 -4.97 -6.57 -20.81
C SER A 2 -4.67 -7.25 -19.47
N MET A 3 -3.42 -7.16 -18.98
CA MET A 3 -3.10 -7.48 -17.58
C MET A 3 -3.55 -6.29 -16.71
N GLY A 4 -4.84 -5.99 -16.71
CA GLY A 4 -5.41 -5.07 -15.72
C GLY A 4 -5.12 -5.65 -14.35
N ALA A 5 -4.62 -4.83 -13.42
CA ALA A 5 -4.35 -5.28 -12.07
C ALA A 5 -5.63 -5.89 -11.46
N GLU A 6 -5.50 -7.12 -10.95
CA GLU A 6 -6.59 -7.90 -10.37
C GLU A 6 -7.05 -7.31 -9.03
N HIS A 7 -6.14 -6.68 -8.30
CA HIS A 7 -6.40 -6.13 -6.96
C HIS A 7 -5.89 -4.71 -6.85
N GLN A 8 -6.75 -3.81 -6.39
CA GLN A 8 -6.44 -2.41 -6.12
C GLN A 8 -6.27 -2.25 -4.62
N ILE A 9 -5.04 -2.00 -4.15
CA ILE A 9 -4.72 -1.93 -2.72
C ILE A 9 -4.15 -0.55 -2.39
N THR A 10 -4.84 0.15 -1.51
CA THR A 10 -4.38 1.41 -0.91
C THR A 10 -3.91 1.16 0.52
N ALA A 11 -2.63 1.41 0.79
CA ALA A 11 -1.99 1.16 2.08
C ALA A 11 -1.34 2.42 2.66
N GLY A 12 -1.54 2.64 3.97
CA GLY A 12 -0.83 3.65 4.73
C GLY A 12 0.52 3.15 5.23
N PHE A 13 1.55 3.99 5.21
CA PHE A 13 2.86 3.66 5.78
C PHE A 13 3.48 4.88 6.48
N MET A 14 4.28 4.64 7.51
CA MET A 14 5.18 5.67 8.05
C MET A 14 6.56 5.55 7.43
N PRO A 15 7.29 6.65 7.18
CA PRO A 15 8.59 6.60 6.52
C PRO A 15 9.72 6.21 7.48
N LEU A 16 9.57 5.03 8.07
CA LEU A 16 10.56 4.35 8.91
C LEU A 16 11.08 3.11 8.17
N PHE A 17 11.97 2.36 8.82
CA PHE A 17 12.60 1.20 8.20
C PHE A 17 11.63 0.08 7.82
N ASP A 18 10.55 -0.10 8.58
CA ASP A 18 9.51 -1.09 8.35
C ASP A 18 8.76 -0.89 7.01
N SER A 19 8.70 0.34 6.49
CA SER A 19 8.07 0.58 5.19
C SER A 19 8.89 0.12 3.99
N ALA A 20 10.13 -0.32 4.19
CA ALA A 20 11.02 -0.72 3.09
C ALA A 20 10.40 -1.80 2.19
N VAL A 21 9.67 -2.75 2.77
CA VAL A 21 9.00 -3.82 2.01
C VAL A 21 7.88 -3.25 1.12
N LEU A 22 7.03 -2.38 1.67
CA LEU A 22 5.93 -1.75 0.92
C LEU A 22 6.48 -0.87 -0.21
N VAL A 23 7.48 -0.06 0.09
CA VAL A 23 8.12 0.82 -0.90
C VAL A 23 8.80 -0.01 -1.99
N ALA A 24 9.56 -1.05 -1.64
CA ALA A 24 10.17 -1.93 -2.63
C ALA A 24 9.11 -2.66 -3.48
N ALA A 25 7.99 -3.07 -2.88
CA ALA A 25 6.90 -3.73 -3.60
C ALA A 25 6.26 -2.82 -4.66
N SER A 26 6.08 -1.54 -4.33
CA SER A 26 5.58 -0.51 -5.25
C SER A 26 6.62 -0.16 -6.32
N GLU A 27 7.82 0.26 -5.91
CA GLU A 27 8.81 0.87 -6.80
C GLU A 27 9.56 -0.13 -7.69
N LEU A 28 9.77 -1.36 -7.21
CA LEU A 28 10.48 -2.39 -7.97
C LEU A 28 9.54 -3.31 -8.77
N GLY A 29 8.24 -2.99 -8.80
CA GLY A 29 7.24 -3.71 -9.57
C GLY A 29 6.90 -5.10 -9.04
N PHE A 30 7.24 -5.43 -7.79
CA PHE A 30 6.83 -6.71 -7.20
C PHE A 30 5.32 -6.80 -7.06
N ALA A 31 4.63 -5.73 -6.66
CA ALA A 31 3.16 -5.72 -6.57
C ALA A 31 2.52 -5.94 -7.95
N ALA A 32 2.99 -5.22 -8.96
CA ALA A 32 2.46 -5.33 -10.32
C ALA A 32 2.64 -6.75 -10.91
N ARG A 33 3.76 -7.42 -10.60
CA ARG A 33 4.00 -8.82 -11.01
C ARG A 33 2.99 -9.80 -10.44
N GLU A 34 2.42 -9.50 -9.28
CA GLU A 34 1.38 -10.28 -8.61
C GLU A 34 -0.04 -9.78 -8.96
N GLY A 35 -0.18 -8.90 -9.96
CA GLY A 35 -1.47 -8.33 -10.35
C GLY A 35 -2.05 -7.35 -9.33
N ILE A 36 -1.21 -6.74 -8.49
CA ILE A 36 -1.62 -5.77 -7.47
C ILE A 36 -1.23 -4.36 -7.94
N ASP A 37 -2.22 -3.46 -7.98
CA ASP A 37 -2.01 -2.03 -8.07
C ASP A 37 -1.92 -1.46 -6.65
N LEU A 38 -0.69 -1.24 -6.21
CA LEU A 38 -0.38 -0.82 -4.85
C LEU A 38 -0.19 0.70 -4.79
N THR A 39 -1.12 1.39 -4.13
CA THR A 39 -1.02 2.83 -3.83
C THR A 39 -0.58 3.04 -2.38
N LEU A 40 0.53 3.76 -2.17
CA LEU A 40 1.07 4.04 -0.84
C LEU A 40 0.78 5.47 -0.38
N HIS A 41 0.23 5.60 0.83
CA HIS A 41 0.00 6.89 1.51
C HIS A 41 0.91 7.04 2.71
N ARG A 42 1.71 8.12 2.70
CA ARG A 42 2.57 8.45 3.83
C ARG A 42 1.75 9.00 5.00
N GLU A 43 1.99 8.47 6.18
CA GLU A 43 1.37 8.87 7.44
C GLU A 43 2.40 9.29 8.49
N THR A 44 1.94 10.03 9.50
CA THR A 44 2.79 10.59 10.56
C THR A 44 2.70 9.83 11.88
N SER A 45 1.72 8.92 12.02
CA SER A 45 1.58 8.08 13.21
C SER A 45 0.87 6.77 12.90
N TRP A 46 1.12 5.74 13.71
CA TRP A 46 0.37 4.48 13.66
C TRP A 46 -1.10 4.64 14.03
N ALA A 47 -1.42 5.62 14.90
CA ALA A 47 -2.80 5.92 15.24
C ALA A 47 -3.59 6.37 14.01
N ASN A 48 -3.02 7.26 13.18
CA ASN A 48 -3.66 7.69 11.93
C ASN A 48 -3.94 6.52 10.99
N ILE A 49 -2.97 5.61 10.83
CA ILE A 49 -3.13 4.43 9.96
C ILE A 49 -4.29 3.58 10.46
N ARG A 50 -4.33 3.24 11.75
CA ARG A 50 -5.42 2.47 12.36
C ARG A 50 -6.77 3.17 12.17
N ASP A 51 -6.83 4.46 12.44
CA ASP A 51 -8.08 5.22 12.37
C ASP A 51 -8.58 5.31 10.91
N ARG A 52 -7.68 5.43 9.93
CA ARG A 52 -7.99 5.38 8.49
C ARG A 52 -8.45 4.02 8.01
N ILE A 53 -7.86 2.94 8.53
CA ILE A 53 -8.34 1.57 8.28
C ILE A 53 -9.77 1.41 8.81
N ALA A 54 -10.04 1.88 10.04
CA ALA A 54 -11.35 1.74 10.68
C ALA A 54 -12.49 2.43 9.91
N ILE A 55 -12.18 3.49 9.15
CA ILE A 55 -13.14 4.21 8.30
C ILE A 55 -13.08 3.82 6.82
N GLY A 56 -12.28 2.80 6.46
CA GLY A 56 -12.19 2.28 5.08
C GLY A 56 -11.38 3.15 4.10
N HIS A 57 -10.56 4.08 4.59
CA HIS A 57 -9.63 4.82 3.72
C HIS A 57 -8.44 3.98 3.25
N PHE A 58 -8.07 2.96 4.02
CA PHE A 58 -7.06 1.97 3.65
C PHE A 58 -7.69 0.58 3.64
N HIS A 59 -7.12 -0.31 2.84
CA HIS A 59 -7.57 -1.69 2.75
C HIS A 59 -7.01 -2.49 3.94
N LEU A 60 -7.81 -3.46 4.41
CA LEU A 60 -7.45 -4.44 5.43
C LEU A 60 -6.74 -5.65 4.80
#